data_AF-A0A0F8YUM1-F1
#
_entry.id   AF-A0A0F8YUM1-F1
#
_cell.length_a   1.000
_cell.length_b   1.000
_cell.length_c   1.000
_cell.angle_alpha   90.00
_cell.angle_beta   90.00
_cell.angle_gamma   90.00
#
_symmetry.space_group_name_H-M   'P 1'
#
loop_
_entity.id
_entity.type
_entity.pdbx_description
1 polymer ?
#
loop_
_entity_poly.entity_id
_entity_poly.type
_entity_poly.pdbx_seq_one_letter_code
_entity_poly.pdbx_strand_id
1 'polypeptide(L)'
;KKNQELIELFSEIDEGDWVFSSWRNHYHALLKGIPKEQLERDILSGRSMHICDKNYKFFSSSLVGGHLPISLGVAMALKLRNSKNSVWSFCGDMAAETGVFHEVVKYAEGQNLPINFVVEDDGMSVYTPTKDVWKSSAFFHDGELRKYSLESKTDEKSQRVRRYSYERKWPHHGVGLWVEFPEDKSLKLIIDKYQRETKKAMEFLSEDERVLFLGQTVGYKGSPMYGSLEDIAKERRIELPVMEEVQMGISTGLAFEGYIPISIYPRFDFLTLATNQLVNHLDKAKELSTGQFDPKVIIRTMVGSKTPLYPGPQHCQDHTEAYKSMLTNVDVVKLEDPSDIFPAYERALRSDKSTLLVEKMYP
;
A
#
# COMPACT_ATOMS: atom_id res chain seq x y z
N LYS A 1 8.02 2.43 35.12
CA LYS A 1 6.86 1.64 34.67
C LYS A 1 6.86 1.50 33.14
N LYS A 2 6.71 2.58 32.35
CA LYS A 2 6.78 2.54 30.86
C LYS A 2 7.99 1.77 30.29
N ASN A 3 9.20 2.05 30.77
CA ASN A 3 10.40 1.37 30.28
C ASN A 3 10.42 -0.14 30.61
N GLN A 4 9.74 -0.56 31.69
CA GLN A 4 9.68 -1.97 32.10
C GLN A 4 8.71 -2.76 31.22
N GLU A 5 7.50 -2.20 30.98
CA GLU A 5 6.49 -2.81 30.09
C GLU A 5 7.02 -2.95 28.66
N LEU A 6 7.76 -1.94 28.17
CA LEU A 6 8.40 -2.01 26.85
C LEU A 6 9.51 -3.08 26.79
N ILE A 7 10.31 -3.22 27.85
CA ILE A 7 11.34 -4.28 27.94
C ILE A 7 10.68 -5.67 27.96
N GLU A 8 9.62 -5.83 28.74
CA GLU A 8 8.85 -7.08 28.81
C GLU A 8 8.25 -7.44 27.44
N LEU A 9 7.65 -6.48 26.75
CA LEU A 9 7.15 -6.68 25.40
C LEU A 9 8.25 -7.08 24.41
N PHE A 10 9.41 -6.41 24.45
CA PHE A 10 10.53 -6.76 23.57
C PHE A 10 11.15 -8.12 23.89
N SER A 11 10.88 -8.71 25.07
CA SER A 11 11.29 -10.08 25.37
C SER A 11 10.48 -11.13 24.60
N GLU A 12 9.34 -10.75 24.01
CA GLU A 12 8.53 -11.59 23.11
C GLU A 12 8.92 -11.45 21.63
N ILE A 13 9.79 -10.48 21.29
CA ILE A 13 10.20 -10.19 19.92
C ILE A 13 11.47 -10.97 19.58
N ASP A 14 11.35 -11.91 18.65
CA ASP A 14 12.49 -12.71 18.21
C ASP A 14 13.49 -11.88 17.35
N GLU A 15 14.75 -12.35 17.28
CA GLU A 15 15.77 -11.72 16.43
C GLU A 15 15.34 -11.67 14.95
N GLY A 16 14.61 -12.69 14.50
CA GLY A 16 14.08 -12.79 13.15
C GLY A 16 12.86 -11.90 12.86
N ASP A 17 12.23 -11.34 13.88
CA ASP A 17 11.03 -10.52 13.72
C ASP A 17 11.33 -9.11 13.22
N TRP A 18 10.37 -8.54 12.51
CA TRP A 18 10.42 -7.15 12.06
C TRP A 18 9.88 -6.22 13.14
N VAL A 19 10.53 -5.07 13.31
CA VAL A 19 10.02 -3.98 14.16
C VAL A 19 9.82 -2.74 13.32
N PHE A 20 8.58 -2.27 13.30
CA PHE A 20 8.17 -1.01 12.67
C PHE A 20 7.82 0.01 13.75
N SER A 21 8.41 1.20 13.67
CA SER A 21 8.23 2.25 14.67
C SER A 21 7.82 3.59 14.06
N SER A 22 7.16 4.40 14.87
CA SER A 22 7.01 5.84 14.61
C SER A 22 8.32 6.60 14.85
N TRP A 23 8.28 7.93 14.77
CA TRP A 23 9.41 8.82 15.11
C TRP A 23 9.99 8.59 16.52
N ARG A 24 9.23 8.01 17.47
CA ARG A 24 9.73 7.60 18.80
C ARG A 24 10.43 6.23 18.74
N ASN A 25 11.54 6.15 18.02
CA ASN A 25 12.14 4.85 17.62
C ASN A 25 13.39 4.41 18.41
N HIS A 26 14.05 5.30 19.17
CA HIS A 26 15.39 4.99 19.72
C HIS A 26 15.40 3.84 20.72
N TYR A 27 14.44 3.78 21.64
CA TYR A 27 14.34 2.68 22.60
C TYR A 27 14.02 1.37 21.88
N HIS A 28 13.14 1.40 20.88
CA HIS A 28 12.84 0.22 20.05
C HIS A 28 14.10 -0.28 19.32
N ALA A 29 14.90 0.64 18.77
CA ALA A 29 16.16 0.30 18.10
C ALA A 29 17.16 -0.38 19.04
N LEU A 30 17.37 0.18 20.24
CA LEU A 30 18.25 -0.41 21.26
C LEU A 30 17.75 -1.79 21.72
N LEU A 31 16.46 -1.92 22.01
CA LEU A 31 15.86 -3.17 22.48
C LEU A 31 15.85 -4.24 21.38
N LYS A 32 15.74 -3.86 20.11
CA LYS A 32 15.90 -4.76 18.96
C LYS A 32 17.35 -5.24 18.75
N GLY A 33 18.31 -4.59 19.41
CA GLY A 33 19.73 -4.98 19.39
C GLY A 33 20.63 -4.13 18.49
N ILE A 34 20.13 -3.01 17.94
CA ILE A 34 20.98 -2.07 17.20
C ILE A 34 22.07 -1.53 18.15
N PRO A 35 23.37 -1.60 17.78
CA PRO A 35 24.45 -1.20 18.67
C PRO A 35 24.32 0.26 19.08
N LYS A 36 24.53 0.55 20.36
CA LYS A 36 24.40 1.90 20.92
C LYS A 36 25.27 2.91 20.17
N GLU A 37 26.51 2.54 19.83
CA GLU A 37 27.45 3.39 19.12
C GLU A 37 26.99 3.66 17.69
N GLN A 38 26.31 2.71 17.04
CA GLN A 38 25.70 2.91 15.73
C GLN A 38 24.53 3.88 15.84
N LEU A 39 23.61 3.64 16.76
CA LEU A 39 22.45 4.49 16.98
C LEU A 39 22.85 5.94 17.32
N GLU A 40 23.87 6.12 18.16
CA GLU A 40 24.42 7.44 18.50
C GLU A 40 24.94 8.17 17.24
N ARG A 41 25.71 7.49 16.39
CA ARG A 41 26.18 8.07 15.11
C ARG A 41 25.02 8.44 14.18
N ASP A 42 24.00 7.59 14.10
CA ASP A 42 22.83 7.84 13.26
C ASP A 42 22.06 9.08 13.74
N ILE A 43 21.86 9.20 15.05
CA ILE A 43 21.22 10.38 15.67
C ILE A 43 22.03 11.65 15.39
N LEU A 44 23.34 11.63 15.67
CA LEU A 44 24.22 12.79 15.50
C LEU A 44 24.36 13.25 14.05
N SER A 45 24.11 12.36 13.09
CA SER A 45 24.11 12.67 11.66
C SER A 45 22.73 13.05 11.10
N GLY A 46 21.76 13.35 11.98
CA GLY A 46 20.45 13.89 11.61
C GLY A 46 19.37 12.84 11.34
N ARG A 47 19.62 11.55 11.59
CA ARG A 47 18.66 10.45 11.35
C ARG A 47 17.76 10.11 12.54
N SER A 48 17.77 10.96 13.56
CA SER A 48 17.07 10.73 14.83
C SER A 48 15.61 10.28 14.67
N MET A 49 14.85 10.82 13.71
CA MET A 49 13.43 10.50 13.56
C MET A 49 13.12 9.33 12.60
N HIS A 50 14.13 8.74 11.95
CA HIS A 50 13.95 7.73 10.90
C HIS A 50 15.07 6.67 10.91
N ILE A 51 15.39 6.11 12.08
CA ILE A 51 16.32 4.98 12.18
C ILE A 51 15.76 3.79 11.40
N CYS A 52 16.57 3.28 10.47
CA CYS A 52 16.24 2.13 9.64
C CYS A 52 17.50 1.26 9.53
N ASP A 53 17.36 -0.04 9.78
CA ASP A 53 18.43 -1.01 9.61
C ASP A 53 17.86 -2.36 9.17
N LYS A 54 18.24 -2.79 7.97
CA LYS A 54 17.77 -4.03 7.35
C LYS A 54 18.34 -5.28 8.02
N ASN A 55 19.57 -5.21 8.55
CA ASN A 55 20.18 -6.35 9.23
C ASN A 55 19.45 -6.67 10.53
N TYR A 56 19.00 -5.62 11.23
CA TYR A 56 18.18 -5.74 12.44
C TYR A 56 16.67 -5.76 12.15
N LYS A 57 16.24 -5.80 10.87
CA LYS A 57 14.82 -5.79 10.47
C LYS A 57 14.02 -4.68 11.16
N PHE A 58 14.61 -3.49 11.18
CA PHE A 58 14.07 -2.33 11.86
C PHE A 58 13.79 -1.23 10.84
N PHE A 59 12.57 -0.70 10.85
CA PHE A 59 12.20 0.42 10.01
C PHE A 59 11.39 1.43 10.81
N SER A 60 11.68 2.72 10.66
CA SER A 60 10.86 3.77 11.26
C SER A 60 10.49 4.85 10.26
N SER A 61 9.26 5.34 10.39
CA SER A 61 8.78 6.51 9.63
C SER A 61 8.47 7.65 10.58
N SER A 62 8.90 8.85 10.19
CA SER A 62 8.56 10.07 10.92
C SER A 62 7.14 10.55 10.63
N LEU A 63 6.52 10.09 9.53
CA LEU A 63 5.14 10.41 9.23
C LEU A 63 4.23 9.49 10.03
N VAL A 64 3.44 10.09 10.92
CA VAL A 64 2.57 9.38 11.85
C VAL A 64 1.62 8.46 11.08
N GLY A 65 1.64 7.15 11.39
CA GLY A 65 0.83 6.13 10.74
C GLY A 65 1.36 5.63 9.39
N GLY A 66 2.36 6.29 8.80
CA GLY A 66 2.87 5.98 7.48
C GLY A 66 3.59 4.63 7.38
N HIS A 67 4.14 4.10 8.48
CA HIS A 67 4.75 2.77 8.49
C HIS A 67 3.73 1.63 8.57
N LEU A 68 2.49 1.89 9.00
CA LEU A 68 1.48 0.86 9.25
C LEU A 68 1.11 0.07 7.98
N PRO A 69 0.88 0.70 6.81
CA PRO A 69 0.72 -0.04 5.56
C PRO A 69 1.94 -0.88 5.15
N ILE A 70 3.16 -0.40 5.44
CA ILE A 70 4.40 -1.07 5.05
C ILE A 70 4.62 -2.33 5.89
N SER A 71 4.36 -2.24 7.20
CA SER A 71 4.43 -3.38 8.11
C SER A 71 3.43 -4.47 7.72
N LEU A 72 2.24 -4.09 7.25
CA LEU A 72 1.27 -5.01 6.67
C LEU A 72 1.81 -5.75 5.44
N GLY A 73 2.47 -5.04 4.52
CA GLY A 73 3.12 -5.63 3.34
C GLY A 73 4.23 -6.62 3.69
N VAL A 74 5.06 -6.31 4.69
CA VAL A 74 6.07 -7.24 5.21
C VAL A 74 5.39 -8.49 5.81
N ALA A 75 4.35 -8.32 6.62
CA ALA A 75 3.62 -9.44 7.19
C ALA A 75 3.00 -10.36 6.12
N MET A 76 2.48 -9.76 5.03
CA MET A 76 2.03 -10.51 3.85
C MET A 76 3.16 -11.30 3.21
N ALA A 77 4.34 -10.69 3.02
CA ALA A 77 5.51 -11.39 2.48
C ALA A 77 5.97 -12.56 3.37
N LEU A 78 6.00 -12.37 4.69
CA LEU A 78 6.33 -13.43 5.65
C LEU A 78 5.35 -14.59 5.54
N LYS A 79 4.04 -14.29 5.44
CA LYS A 79 3.01 -15.32 5.24
C LYS A 79 3.19 -16.07 3.93
N LEU A 80 3.40 -15.36 2.82
CA LEU A 80 3.61 -15.96 1.49
C LEU A 80 4.80 -16.93 1.47
N ARG A 81 5.80 -16.71 2.32
CA ARG A 81 7.00 -17.55 2.44
C ARG A 81 6.89 -18.64 3.52
N ASN A 82 5.76 -18.74 4.21
CA ASN A 82 5.61 -19.60 5.39
C ASN A 82 6.70 -19.35 6.44
N SER A 83 7.09 -18.08 6.63
CA SER A 83 8.05 -17.68 7.66
C SER A 83 7.46 -17.94 9.05
N LYS A 84 8.33 -18.29 10.00
CA LYS A 84 7.99 -18.37 11.43
C LYS A 84 8.05 -17.03 12.15
N ASN A 85 8.76 -16.06 11.56
CA ASN A 85 8.88 -14.71 12.11
C ASN A 85 7.57 -13.93 11.96
N SER A 86 7.41 -12.93 12.81
CA SER A 86 6.29 -11.99 12.86
C SER A 86 6.73 -10.54 12.64
N VAL A 87 5.75 -9.64 12.55
CA VAL A 87 5.96 -8.20 12.47
C VAL A 87 5.37 -7.54 13.72
N TRP A 88 6.12 -6.63 14.35
CA TRP A 88 5.66 -5.81 15.47
C TRP A 88 5.60 -4.35 15.03
N SER A 89 4.40 -3.78 14.99
CA SER A 89 4.13 -2.45 14.44
C SER A 89 3.64 -1.50 15.52
N PHE A 90 4.50 -0.60 15.96
CA PHE A 90 4.27 0.33 17.07
C PHE A 90 3.67 1.65 16.58
N CYS A 91 2.62 2.14 17.23
CA CYS A 91 2.06 3.48 16.97
C CYS A 91 1.54 4.14 18.25
N GLY A 92 1.35 5.46 18.25
CA GLY A 92 0.72 6.17 19.36
C GLY A 92 -0.81 6.02 19.38
N ASP A 93 -1.42 6.24 20.53
CA ASP A 93 -2.87 6.28 20.76
C ASP A 93 -3.63 7.18 19.77
N MET A 94 -3.16 8.41 19.53
CA MET A 94 -3.81 9.31 18.57
C MET A 94 -3.80 8.76 17.14
N ALA A 95 -2.73 8.05 16.77
CA ALA A 95 -2.61 7.43 15.45
C ALA A 95 -3.48 6.19 15.32
N ALA A 96 -3.68 5.44 16.41
CA ALA A 96 -4.51 4.24 16.43
C ALA A 96 -5.99 4.52 16.14
N GLU A 97 -6.46 5.75 16.33
CA GLU A 97 -7.84 6.16 16.03
C GLU A 97 -8.03 6.63 14.57
N THR A 98 -6.97 6.64 13.74
CA THR A 98 -7.03 7.08 12.34
C THR A 98 -7.52 5.99 11.38
N GLY A 99 -8.09 6.38 10.23
CA GLY A 99 -8.62 5.43 9.24
C GLY A 99 -7.60 4.41 8.74
N VAL A 100 -6.34 4.81 8.53
CA VAL A 100 -5.28 3.89 8.08
C VAL A 100 -5.03 2.77 9.08
N PHE A 101 -5.04 3.06 10.39
CA PHE A 101 -4.88 2.02 11.42
C PHE A 101 -6.04 1.02 11.36
N HIS A 102 -7.26 1.49 11.13
CA HIS A 102 -8.44 0.63 11.07
C HIS A 102 -8.42 -0.26 9.84
N GLU A 103 -8.00 0.28 8.70
CA GLU A 103 -7.84 -0.48 7.46
C GLU A 103 -6.81 -1.59 7.62
N VAL A 104 -5.62 -1.29 8.18
CA VAL A 104 -4.55 -2.30 8.31
C VAL A 104 -4.90 -3.39 9.33
N VAL A 105 -5.50 -3.05 10.48
CA VAL A 105 -5.88 -4.05 11.49
C VAL A 105 -6.97 -4.96 10.94
N LYS A 106 -8.02 -4.38 10.34
CA LYS A 106 -9.12 -5.14 9.74
C LYS A 106 -8.62 -6.09 8.64
N TYR A 107 -7.72 -5.62 7.79
CA TYR A 107 -7.15 -6.45 6.74
C TYR A 107 -6.25 -7.56 7.31
N ALA A 108 -5.38 -7.23 8.27
CA ALA A 108 -4.49 -8.19 8.93
C ALA A 108 -5.26 -9.34 9.60
N GLU A 109 -6.31 -9.02 10.37
CA GLU A 109 -7.18 -10.03 10.98
C GLU A 109 -7.89 -10.86 9.93
N GLY A 110 -8.54 -10.21 8.96
CA GLY A 110 -9.32 -10.89 7.92
C GLY A 110 -8.46 -11.82 7.05
N GLN A 111 -7.18 -11.51 6.90
CA GLN A 111 -6.22 -12.32 6.16
C GLN A 111 -5.34 -13.20 7.05
N ASN A 112 -5.53 -13.24 8.37
CA ASN A 112 -4.65 -13.95 9.32
C ASN A 112 -3.15 -13.71 9.03
N LEU A 113 -2.73 -12.44 9.04
CA LEU A 113 -1.33 -12.05 8.83
C LEU A 113 -0.51 -12.15 10.13
N PRO A 114 0.78 -12.52 10.08
CA PRO A 114 1.65 -12.62 11.25
C PRO A 114 2.15 -11.23 11.68
N ILE A 115 1.24 -10.41 12.21
CA ILE A 115 1.54 -9.03 12.66
C ILE A 115 0.86 -8.73 13.98
N ASN A 116 1.62 -8.09 14.88
CA ASN A 116 1.20 -7.57 16.17
C ASN A 116 1.22 -6.04 16.09
N PHE A 117 0.09 -5.39 16.41
CA PHE A 117 0.01 -3.94 16.53
C PHE A 117 0.14 -3.54 17.99
N VAL A 118 1.05 -2.61 18.28
CA VAL A 118 1.31 -2.13 19.64
C VAL A 118 0.97 -0.66 19.73
N VAL A 119 0.01 -0.32 20.59
CA VAL A 119 -0.40 1.07 20.82
C VAL A 119 0.27 1.62 22.07
N GLU A 120 1.13 2.60 21.88
CA GLU A 120 1.76 3.36 22.96
C GLU A 120 0.86 4.50 23.41
N ASP A 121 0.02 4.23 24.41
CA ASP A 121 -0.92 5.19 24.97
C ASP A 121 -0.35 5.95 26.17
N ASP A 122 -0.03 7.22 25.97
CA ASP A 122 0.24 8.20 27.03
C ASP A 122 -0.88 9.25 27.15
N GLY A 123 -1.99 9.05 26.44
CA GLY A 123 -3.17 9.91 26.39
C GLY A 123 -2.99 11.20 25.61
N MET A 124 -1.85 11.41 24.93
CA MET A 124 -1.45 12.70 24.37
C MET A 124 -0.79 12.58 22.99
N SER A 125 -1.23 13.40 22.04
CA SER A 125 -0.44 13.71 20.84
C SER A 125 0.24 15.06 20.99
N VAL A 126 1.55 15.05 21.25
CA VAL A 126 2.31 16.26 21.59
C VAL A 126 1.70 16.94 22.83
N TYR A 127 0.86 17.97 22.66
CA TYR A 127 0.16 18.68 23.75
C TYR A 127 -1.35 18.54 23.68
N THR A 128 -1.85 17.73 22.76
CA THR A 128 -3.28 17.56 22.51
C THR A 128 -3.78 16.28 23.18
N PRO A 129 -4.67 16.36 24.17
CA PRO A 129 -5.25 15.17 24.80
C PRO A 129 -6.08 14.37 23.79
N THR A 130 -5.76 13.10 23.64
CA THR A 130 -6.38 12.20 22.65
C THR A 130 -7.89 12.08 22.89
N LYS A 131 -8.29 11.92 24.15
CA LYS A 131 -9.70 11.82 24.55
C LYS A 131 -10.50 13.09 24.27
N ASP A 132 -9.87 14.27 24.34
CA ASP A 132 -10.57 15.53 24.13
C ASP A 132 -10.88 15.78 22.66
N VAL A 133 -10.06 15.29 21.74
CA VAL A 133 -10.26 15.46 20.29
C VAL A 133 -11.14 14.36 19.73
N TRP A 134 -10.85 13.10 20.03
CA TRP A 134 -11.66 11.98 19.54
C TRP A 134 -13.01 11.86 20.25
N LYS A 135 -13.17 12.49 21.42
CA LYS A 135 -14.37 12.48 22.29
C LYS A 135 -14.76 11.11 22.86
N SER A 136 -14.21 10.03 22.32
CA SER A 136 -14.33 8.65 22.76
C SER A 136 -13.21 7.87 22.08
N SER A 137 -12.57 6.92 22.78
CA SER A 137 -11.83 5.87 22.08
C SER A 137 -12.87 5.02 21.38
N ALA A 138 -12.92 5.06 20.05
CA ALA A 138 -13.80 4.15 19.35
C ALA A 138 -13.29 2.71 19.58
N PHE A 139 -11.97 2.52 19.72
CA PHE A 139 -11.38 1.19 19.66
C PHE A 139 -10.94 0.59 20.98
N PHE A 140 -10.75 1.33 22.06
CA PHE A 140 -10.29 0.72 23.31
C PHE A 140 -11.38 0.80 24.39
N HIS A 141 -11.81 -0.37 24.90
CA HIS A 141 -12.62 -0.48 26.12
C HIS A 141 -11.94 -1.45 27.07
N ASP A 142 -11.66 -1.00 28.29
CA ASP A 142 -10.87 -1.75 29.29
C ASP A 142 -9.52 -2.28 28.78
N GLY A 143 -8.92 -1.61 27.80
CA GLY A 143 -7.62 -1.97 27.22
C GLY A 143 -7.68 -2.95 26.04
N GLU A 144 -8.87 -3.43 25.65
CA GLU A 144 -9.04 -4.33 24.51
C GLU A 144 -9.58 -3.60 23.28
N LEU A 145 -9.16 -4.07 22.09
CA LEU A 145 -9.57 -3.53 20.81
C LEU A 145 -11.02 -3.94 20.48
N ARG A 146 -11.95 -2.98 20.42
CA ARG A 146 -13.33 -3.16 20.00
C ARG A 146 -13.37 -3.58 18.54
N LYS A 147 -13.93 -4.76 18.29
CA LYS A 147 -14.15 -5.26 16.94
C LYS A 147 -15.32 -4.52 16.29
N TYR A 148 -15.04 -3.43 15.58
CA TYR A 148 -16.00 -2.80 14.68
C TYR A 148 -16.16 -3.67 13.42
N SER A 149 -17.08 -4.63 13.49
CA SER A 149 -17.59 -5.29 12.30
C SER A 149 -19.04 -4.85 12.08
N LEU A 150 -19.40 -4.56 10.83
CA LEU A 150 -20.81 -4.41 10.45
C LEU A 150 -21.62 -5.71 10.63
N GLU A 151 -20.97 -6.79 11.02
CA GLU A 151 -21.50 -8.12 11.33
C GLU A 151 -21.29 -8.51 12.80
N SER A 152 -20.50 -7.77 13.58
CA SER A 152 -20.37 -8.04 15.01
C SER A 152 -21.65 -7.63 15.73
N LYS A 153 -22.19 -8.58 16.51
CA LYS A 153 -23.36 -8.37 17.38
C LYS A 153 -22.99 -7.60 18.67
N THR A 154 -21.73 -7.24 18.84
CA THR A 154 -21.13 -6.71 20.06
C THR A 154 -20.77 -5.25 19.86
N ASP A 155 -21.80 -4.41 19.88
CA ASP A 155 -21.82 -3.08 20.50
C ASP A 155 -23.00 -2.27 19.96
N GLU A 156 -23.52 -1.38 20.80
CA GLU A 156 -24.71 -0.56 20.58
C GLU A 156 -24.79 -0.05 19.14
N LYS A 157 -25.90 -0.39 18.45
CA LYS A 157 -26.16 0.08 17.09
C LYS A 157 -25.96 1.59 17.04
N SER A 158 -24.92 2.05 16.36
CA SER A 158 -24.73 3.47 16.08
C SER A 158 -26.00 4.02 15.43
N GLN A 159 -26.69 4.93 16.11
CA GLN A 159 -27.88 5.60 15.54
C GLN A 159 -27.53 6.44 14.29
N ARG A 160 -26.24 6.70 14.08
CA ARG A 160 -25.71 7.49 12.95
C ARG A 160 -25.37 6.63 11.73
N VAL A 161 -25.10 5.33 11.89
CA VAL A 161 -24.74 4.43 10.79
C VAL A 161 -25.88 3.44 10.56
N ARG A 162 -26.62 3.61 9.47
CA ARG A 162 -27.73 2.71 9.09
C ARG A 162 -27.27 1.78 7.97
N ARG A 163 -27.44 0.48 8.15
CA ARG A 163 -27.18 -0.54 7.12
C ARG A 163 -28.52 -1.03 6.55
N TYR A 164 -28.57 -1.17 5.23
CA TYR A 164 -29.59 -1.95 4.55
C TYR A 164 -28.90 -2.91 3.57
N SER A 165 -29.53 -4.04 3.29
CA SER A 165 -29.08 -5.00 2.30
C SER A 165 -30.09 -5.00 1.15
N TYR A 166 -29.62 -5.19 -0.08
CA TYR A 166 -30.46 -5.31 -1.26
C TYR A 166 -29.88 -6.36 -2.21
N GLU A 167 -30.75 -6.98 -3.00
CA GLU A 167 -30.34 -7.87 -4.08
C GLU A 167 -30.08 -7.07 -5.35
N ARG A 168 -28.92 -7.31 -5.97
CA ARG A 168 -28.57 -6.67 -7.24
C ARG A 168 -29.25 -7.42 -8.38
N LYS A 169 -30.01 -6.70 -9.21
CA LYS A 169 -30.57 -7.23 -10.46
C LYS A 169 -29.58 -7.19 -11.63
N TRP A 170 -28.60 -6.29 -11.56
CA TRP A 170 -27.60 -6.05 -12.60
C TRP A 170 -26.19 -6.01 -11.97
N PRO A 171 -25.14 -6.40 -12.69
CA PRO A 171 -23.79 -6.34 -12.17
C PRO A 171 -23.38 -4.88 -11.92
N HIS A 172 -22.68 -4.62 -10.81
CA HIS A 172 -22.11 -3.31 -10.51
C HIS A 172 -20.82 -3.13 -11.31
N HIS A 173 -20.89 -2.30 -12.34
CA HIS A 173 -19.73 -1.84 -13.07
C HIS A 173 -19.70 -0.31 -13.02
N GLY A 174 -18.56 0.29 -12.69
CA GLY A 174 -18.38 1.75 -12.67
C GLY A 174 -18.45 2.39 -14.06
N VAL A 175 -18.43 1.55 -15.09
CA VAL A 175 -18.70 1.87 -16.50
C VAL A 175 -19.58 0.72 -16.99
N GLY A 176 -20.76 1.01 -17.56
CA GLY A 176 -21.65 -0.04 -18.06
C GLY A 176 -20.94 -1.01 -19.01
N LEU A 177 -21.52 -2.18 -19.28
CA LEU A 177 -21.09 -3.02 -20.40
C LEU A 177 -20.89 -2.11 -21.62
N TRP A 178 -19.68 -2.13 -22.18
CA TRP A 178 -19.39 -1.38 -23.39
C TRP A 178 -20.36 -1.83 -24.46
N VAL A 179 -21.27 -0.94 -24.84
CA VAL A 179 -21.96 -1.06 -26.12
C VAL A 179 -20.91 -0.65 -27.14
N GLU A 180 -20.37 -1.64 -27.85
CA GLU A 180 -19.48 -1.39 -28.97
C GLU A 180 -20.22 -0.53 -30.00
N PHE A 181 -19.81 0.74 -30.13
CA PHE A 181 -20.17 1.60 -31.25
C PHE A 181 -19.00 1.93 -32.19
N PRO A 182 -18.07 1.04 -32.57
CA PRO A 182 -17.13 1.38 -33.63
C PRO A 182 -17.65 0.85 -34.98
N GLU A 183 -18.36 1.70 -35.71
CA GLU A 183 -18.33 1.63 -37.18
C GLU A 183 -16.92 2.04 -37.72
N ASP A 184 -16.06 2.60 -36.87
CA ASP A 184 -14.70 3.03 -37.20
C ASP A 184 -13.64 1.93 -36.97
N LYS A 185 -13.14 1.36 -38.07
CA LYS A 185 -12.10 0.33 -38.08
C LYS A 185 -10.76 0.78 -37.49
N SER A 186 -10.47 2.08 -37.48
CA SER A 186 -9.19 2.62 -37.00
C SER A 186 -9.07 2.59 -35.47
N LEU A 187 -10.13 2.95 -34.75
CA LEU A 187 -10.20 2.88 -33.29
C LEU A 187 -10.10 1.44 -32.79
N LYS A 188 -10.80 0.51 -33.44
CA LYS A 188 -10.72 -0.91 -33.12
C LYS A 188 -9.28 -1.44 -33.19
N LEU A 189 -8.53 -1.07 -34.24
CA LEU A 189 -7.14 -1.49 -34.40
C LEU A 189 -6.25 -0.98 -33.25
N ILE A 190 -6.48 0.24 -32.76
CA ILE A 190 -5.72 0.84 -31.65
C ILE A 190 -6.04 0.12 -30.34
N ILE A 191 -7.32 -0.13 -30.06
CA ILE A 191 -7.77 -0.85 -28.85
C ILE A 191 -7.22 -2.28 -28.85
N ASP A 192 -7.32 -3.00 -29.97
CA ASP A 192 -6.80 -4.36 -30.11
C ASP A 192 -5.28 -4.38 -29.88
N LYS A 193 -4.55 -3.40 -30.43
CA LYS A 193 -3.11 -3.24 -30.21
C LYS A 193 -2.81 -2.99 -28.73
N TYR A 194 -3.53 -2.09 -28.07
CA TYR A 194 -3.37 -1.80 -26.64
C TYR A 194 -3.59 -3.05 -25.76
N GLN A 195 -4.67 -3.79 -25.99
CA GLN A 195 -4.97 -5.01 -25.25
C GLN A 195 -3.87 -6.07 -25.45
N ARG A 196 -3.39 -6.23 -26.69
CA ARG A 196 -2.31 -7.16 -27.00
C ARG A 196 -1.00 -6.78 -26.31
N GLU A 197 -0.57 -5.52 -26.39
CA GLU A 197 0.70 -5.10 -25.77
C GLU A 197 0.64 -5.11 -24.24
N THR A 198 -0.51 -4.76 -23.64
CA THR A 198 -0.70 -4.87 -22.17
C THR A 198 -0.70 -6.32 -21.71
N LYS A 199 -1.42 -7.22 -22.40
CA LYS A 199 -1.40 -8.66 -22.10
C LYS A 199 0.01 -9.22 -22.18
N LYS A 200 0.72 -8.95 -23.30
CA LYS A 200 2.11 -9.36 -23.50
C LYS A 200 3.03 -8.85 -22.38
N ALA A 201 2.83 -7.61 -21.93
CA ALA A 201 3.61 -7.03 -20.83
C ALA A 201 3.34 -7.75 -19.51
N MET A 202 2.08 -8.01 -19.16
CA MET A 202 1.74 -8.71 -17.91
C MET A 202 2.24 -10.16 -17.92
N GLU A 203 2.14 -10.85 -19.05
CA GLU A 203 2.69 -12.20 -19.23
C GLU A 203 4.21 -12.21 -19.03
N PHE A 204 4.94 -11.30 -19.68
CA PHE A 204 6.38 -11.16 -19.50
C PHE A 204 6.78 -10.85 -18.04
N LEU A 205 6.08 -9.93 -17.37
CA LEU A 205 6.34 -9.64 -15.95
C LEU A 205 6.11 -10.87 -15.08
N SER A 206 5.11 -11.70 -15.41
CA SER A 206 4.76 -12.88 -14.64
C SER A 206 5.78 -14.02 -14.70
N GLU A 207 6.70 -13.98 -15.68
CA GLU A 207 7.82 -14.93 -15.78
C GLU A 207 8.81 -14.79 -14.61
N ASP A 208 8.91 -13.62 -13.98
CA ASP A 208 9.73 -13.42 -12.79
C ASP A 208 8.97 -13.90 -11.53
N GLU A 209 9.48 -14.93 -10.86
CA GLU A 209 8.88 -15.53 -9.66
C GLU A 209 8.72 -14.55 -8.48
N ARG A 210 9.39 -13.40 -8.49
CA ARG A 210 9.21 -12.35 -7.47
C ARG A 210 7.98 -11.48 -7.72
N VAL A 211 7.40 -11.51 -8.93
CA VAL A 211 6.34 -10.58 -9.34
C VAL A 211 4.96 -10.94 -8.76
N LEU A 212 4.32 -9.98 -8.09
CA LEU A 212 2.94 -10.13 -7.61
C LEU A 212 2.08 -9.00 -8.18
N PHE A 213 0.87 -9.29 -8.65
CA PHE A 213 -0.08 -8.29 -9.15
C PHE A 213 -1.08 -7.93 -8.06
N LEU A 214 -1.14 -6.66 -7.66
CA LEU A 214 -2.00 -6.22 -6.56
C LEU A 214 -2.92 -5.10 -6.99
N GLY A 215 -4.12 -5.08 -6.42
CA GLY A 215 -5.04 -3.96 -6.54
C GLY A 215 -6.49 -4.41 -6.55
N GLN A 216 -7.38 -3.47 -6.86
CA GLN A 216 -8.78 -3.77 -7.14
C GLN A 216 -8.91 -4.36 -8.53
N THR A 217 -9.84 -5.29 -8.71
CA THR A 217 -10.17 -5.93 -9.99
C THR A 217 -9.01 -6.68 -10.64
N VAL A 218 -8.12 -7.27 -9.82
CA VAL A 218 -7.02 -8.11 -10.30
C VAL A 218 -7.39 -9.60 -10.20
N GLY A 219 -8.07 -10.00 -9.13
CA GLY A 219 -8.62 -11.34 -8.92
C GLY A 219 -10.02 -11.52 -9.51
N TYR A 220 -10.78 -10.43 -9.67
CA TYR A 220 -12.17 -10.48 -10.16
C TYR A 220 -12.42 -9.56 -11.37
N LYS A 221 -13.26 -10.04 -12.29
CA LYS A 221 -13.74 -9.27 -13.45
C LYS A 221 -14.46 -8.00 -12.97
N GLY A 222 -14.21 -6.86 -13.63
CA GLY A 222 -14.90 -5.61 -13.29
C GLY A 222 -14.28 -4.33 -13.82
N SER A 223 -13.03 -4.36 -14.28
CA SER A 223 -12.36 -3.23 -14.91
C SER A 223 -11.72 -3.61 -16.25
N PRO A 224 -11.43 -2.63 -17.13
CA PRO A 224 -10.64 -2.86 -18.34
C PRO A 224 -9.24 -3.43 -18.05
N MET A 225 -8.69 -3.20 -16.86
CA MET A 225 -7.35 -3.71 -16.50
C MET A 225 -7.35 -5.22 -16.24
N TYR A 226 -8.46 -5.78 -15.76
CA TYR A 226 -8.59 -7.23 -15.53
C TYR A 226 -8.28 -8.05 -16.79
N GLY A 227 -8.67 -7.56 -17.98
CA GLY A 227 -8.48 -8.29 -19.24
C GLY A 227 -7.01 -8.65 -19.52
N SER A 228 -6.07 -7.78 -19.11
CA SER A 228 -4.63 -8.06 -19.25
C SER A 228 -4.07 -9.05 -18.22
N LEU A 229 -4.88 -9.45 -17.23
CA LEU A 229 -4.51 -10.36 -16.14
C LEU A 229 -5.28 -11.68 -16.16
N GLU A 230 -6.15 -11.91 -17.16
CA GLU A 230 -7.05 -13.07 -17.18
C GLU A 230 -6.27 -14.39 -17.16
N ASP A 231 -5.17 -14.45 -17.92
CA ASP A 231 -4.29 -15.62 -18.05
C ASP A 231 -3.20 -15.70 -16.98
N ILE A 232 -3.08 -14.69 -16.12
CA ILE A 232 -2.11 -14.71 -15.03
C ILE A 232 -2.61 -15.63 -13.91
N ALA A 233 -1.73 -16.47 -13.38
CA ALA A 233 -2.04 -17.42 -12.31
C ALA A 233 -2.70 -16.71 -11.10
N LYS A 234 -3.73 -17.33 -10.50
CA LYS A 234 -4.58 -16.69 -9.47
C LYS A 234 -3.80 -16.37 -8.20
N GLU A 235 -2.90 -17.25 -7.81
CA GLU A 235 -1.99 -17.13 -6.68
C GLU A 235 -0.98 -15.99 -6.83
N ARG A 236 -0.79 -15.48 -8.05
CA ARG A 236 0.03 -14.29 -8.35
C ARG A 236 -0.75 -12.99 -8.29
N ARG A 237 -2.08 -13.07 -8.10
CA ARG A 237 -3.01 -11.94 -8.12
C ARG A 237 -3.62 -11.75 -6.74
N ILE A 238 -3.26 -10.67 -6.07
CA ILE A 238 -3.74 -10.31 -4.73
C ILE A 238 -4.80 -9.24 -4.87
N GLU A 239 -6.07 -9.64 -4.78
CA GLU A 239 -7.19 -8.71 -4.73
C GLU A 239 -7.17 -7.92 -3.43
N LEU A 240 -7.18 -6.60 -3.54
CA LEU A 240 -7.21 -5.68 -2.40
C LEU A 240 -8.56 -4.95 -2.30
N PRO A 241 -9.03 -4.66 -1.06
CA PRO A 241 -10.15 -3.75 -0.82
C PRO A 241 -9.92 -2.32 -1.36
N VAL A 242 -10.92 -1.46 -1.15
CA VAL A 242 -10.80 -0.01 -1.38
C VAL A 242 -9.97 0.62 -0.26
N MET A 243 -8.66 0.68 -0.48
CA MET A 243 -7.65 1.16 0.46
C MET A 243 -6.36 1.59 -0.27
N GLU A 244 -6.46 2.56 -1.17
CA GLU A 244 -5.41 2.95 -2.12
C GLU A 244 -4.08 3.34 -1.44
N GLU A 245 -4.15 4.04 -0.31
CA GLU A 245 -2.99 4.37 0.52
C GLU A 245 -2.35 3.08 1.07
N VAL A 246 -3.13 2.22 1.70
CA VAL A 246 -2.65 0.95 2.27
C VAL A 246 -2.03 0.06 1.19
N GLN A 247 -2.62 0.00 -0.01
CA GLN A 247 -2.10 -0.76 -1.15
C GLN A 247 -0.66 -0.36 -1.52
N MET A 248 -0.34 0.94 -1.57
CA MET A 248 1.01 1.38 -1.91
C MET A 248 2.01 1.03 -0.82
N GLY A 249 1.61 1.12 0.45
CA GLY A 249 2.44 0.69 1.55
C GLY A 249 2.65 -0.83 1.59
N ILE A 250 1.60 -1.62 1.34
CA ILE A 250 1.72 -3.08 1.17
C ILE A 250 2.75 -3.39 0.08
N SER A 251 2.68 -2.68 -1.05
CA SER A 251 3.63 -2.83 -2.15
C SER A 251 5.06 -2.56 -1.67
N THR A 252 5.28 -1.46 -0.95
CA THR A 252 6.60 -1.15 -0.37
C THR A 252 7.10 -2.25 0.58
N GLY A 253 6.24 -2.76 1.46
CA GLY A 253 6.60 -3.82 2.42
C GLY A 253 6.91 -5.16 1.75
N LEU A 254 6.13 -5.57 0.75
CA LEU A 254 6.45 -6.75 -0.06
C LEU A 254 7.82 -6.60 -0.74
N ALA A 255 8.14 -5.40 -1.22
CA ALA A 255 9.41 -5.10 -1.86
C ALA A 255 10.60 -5.10 -0.88
N PHE A 256 10.41 -4.73 0.39
CA PHE A 256 11.46 -4.87 1.43
C PHE A 256 11.90 -6.32 1.61
N GLU A 257 10.95 -7.23 1.47
CA GLU A 257 11.20 -8.67 1.51
C GLU A 257 11.67 -9.22 0.17
N GLY A 258 11.72 -8.45 -0.92
CA GLY A 258 12.31 -8.86 -2.21
C GLY A 258 11.32 -9.40 -3.23
N TYR A 259 10.01 -9.22 -3.01
CA TYR A 259 9.03 -9.33 -4.10
C TYR A 259 9.11 -8.10 -5.03
N ILE A 260 8.53 -8.21 -6.23
CA ILE A 260 8.36 -7.11 -7.18
C ILE A 260 6.85 -6.89 -7.38
N PRO A 261 6.22 -6.02 -6.60
CA PRO A 261 4.80 -5.74 -6.73
C PRO A 261 4.52 -4.95 -8.01
N ILE A 262 3.56 -5.41 -8.80
CA ILE A 262 2.86 -4.63 -9.82
C ILE A 262 1.61 -4.07 -9.16
N SER A 263 1.68 -2.83 -8.69
CA SER A 263 0.59 -2.17 -7.97
C SER A 263 -0.32 -1.44 -8.96
N ILE A 264 -1.54 -1.96 -9.13
CA ILE A 264 -2.46 -1.57 -10.19
C ILE A 264 -3.56 -0.67 -9.63
N TYR A 265 -3.65 0.54 -10.18
CA TYR A 265 -4.66 1.55 -9.87
C TYR A 265 -5.54 1.79 -11.09
N PRO A 266 -6.84 1.45 -11.06
CA PRO A 266 -7.73 1.51 -12.23
C PRO A 266 -7.80 2.87 -12.94
N ARG A 267 -7.50 3.96 -12.23
CA ARG A 267 -7.42 5.34 -12.73
C ARG A 267 -6.37 6.13 -11.97
N PHE A 268 -5.78 7.12 -12.64
CA PHE A 268 -4.84 8.06 -12.02
C PHE A 268 -5.53 8.80 -10.85
N ASP A 269 -6.80 9.17 -11.02
CA ASP A 269 -7.61 9.81 -9.98
C ASP A 269 -7.51 9.09 -8.62
N PHE A 270 -7.54 7.75 -8.62
CA PHE A 270 -7.45 6.95 -7.38
C PHE A 270 -6.02 6.79 -6.87
N LEU A 271 -5.01 6.78 -7.75
CA LEU A 271 -3.60 6.80 -7.33
C LEU A 271 -3.29 8.03 -6.45
N THR A 272 -4.02 9.14 -6.62
CA THR A 272 -3.83 10.34 -5.79
C THR A 272 -4.09 10.10 -4.30
N LEU A 273 -4.95 9.15 -3.95
CA LEU A 273 -5.17 8.74 -2.55
C LEU A 273 -3.93 8.06 -1.95
N ALA A 274 -3.08 7.47 -2.79
CA ALA A 274 -1.84 6.80 -2.38
C ALA A 274 -0.61 7.73 -2.38
N THR A 275 -0.78 9.03 -2.69
CA THR A 275 0.34 9.98 -2.83
C THR A 275 1.24 10.00 -1.60
N ASN A 276 0.68 9.91 -0.38
CA ASN A 276 1.46 9.88 0.86
C ASN A 276 2.48 8.71 0.89
N GLN A 277 2.02 7.49 0.63
CA GLN A 277 2.86 6.29 0.63
C GLN A 277 3.84 6.30 -0.53
N LEU A 278 3.44 6.79 -1.69
CA LEU A 278 4.30 6.87 -2.86
C LEU A 278 5.42 7.91 -2.67
N VAL A 279 5.08 9.15 -2.35
CA VAL A 279 6.01 10.28 -2.28
C VAL A 279 6.86 10.28 -1.01
N ASN A 280 6.28 9.96 0.15
CA ASN A 280 7.00 10.07 1.42
C ASN A 280 7.65 8.76 1.89
N HIS A 281 7.26 7.61 1.33
CA HIS A 281 7.75 6.31 1.78
C HIS A 281 8.45 5.54 0.66
N LEU A 282 7.74 5.11 -0.39
CA LEU A 282 8.36 4.33 -1.46
C LEU A 282 9.52 5.10 -2.12
N ASP A 283 9.28 6.35 -2.49
CA ASP A 283 10.27 7.21 -3.14
C ASP A 283 11.45 7.60 -2.23
N LYS A 284 11.24 7.62 -0.90
CA LYS A 284 12.26 8.02 0.08
C LYS A 284 12.91 6.86 0.84
N ALA A 285 12.47 5.63 0.60
CA ALA A 285 12.93 4.46 1.35
C ALA A 285 14.45 4.32 1.29
N LYS A 286 15.05 4.62 0.13
CA LYS A 286 16.51 4.57 -0.06
C LYS A 286 17.23 5.64 0.75
N GLU A 287 16.76 6.88 0.74
CA GLU A 287 17.35 7.97 1.53
C GLU A 287 17.18 7.74 3.03
N LEU A 288 15.96 7.42 3.48
CA LEU A 288 15.64 7.20 4.90
C LEU A 288 16.48 6.09 5.50
N SER A 289 16.89 5.12 4.69
CA SER A 289 17.65 3.95 5.12
C SER A 289 19.13 3.99 4.76
N THR A 290 19.64 5.12 4.24
CA THR A 290 21.03 5.23 3.75
C THR A 290 21.41 4.12 2.76
N GLY A 291 20.46 3.73 1.91
CA GLY A 291 20.62 2.71 0.88
C GLY A 291 20.33 1.27 1.32
N GLN A 292 19.96 1.03 2.59
CA GLN A 292 19.66 -0.33 3.06
C GLN A 292 18.34 -0.89 2.50
N PHE A 293 17.38 -0.01 2.22
CA PHE A 293 16.09 -0.32 1.61
C PHE A 293 15.96 0.36 0.24
N ASP A 294 16.03 -0.41 -0.83
CA ASP A 294 15.82 0.06 -2.20
C ASP A 294 14.68 -0.75 -2.85
N PRO A 295 13.42 -0.47 -2.46
CA PRO A 295 12.27 -1.26 -2.89
C PRO A 295 11.99 -1.11 -4.39
N LYS A 296 11.69 -2.25 -5.03
CA LYS A 296 11.31 -2.33 -6.43
C LYS A 296 9.81 -2.56 -6.58
N VAL A 297 9.09 -1.52 -7.00
CA VAL A 297 7.64 -1.54 -7.28
C VAL A 297 7.39 -0.98 -8.68
N ILE A 298 6.57 -1.68 -9.47
CA ILE A 298 6.06 -1.17 -10.74
C ILE A 298 4.61 -0.76 -10.50
N ILE A 299 4.33 0.53 -10.69
CA ILE A 299 3.02 1.12 -10.43
C ILE A 299 2.35 1.33 -11.77
N ARG A 300 1.19 0.73 -11.95
CA ARG A 300 0.39 0.84 -13.16
C ARG A 300 -0.84 1.67 -12.89
N THR A 301 -1.03 2.72 -13.67
CA THR A 301 -2.28 3.49 -13.66
C THR A 301 -2.68 3.90 -15.07
N MET A 302 -3.88 4.49 -15.21
CA MET A 302 -4.32 5.03 -16.49
C MET A 302 -5.11 6.33 -16.36
N VAL A 303 -4.95 7.20 -17.36
CA VAL A 303 -5.80 8.38 -17.56
C VAL A 303 -7.03 7.94 -18.34
N GLY A 304 -8.22 8.17 -17.78
CA GLY A 304 -9.49 7.81 -18.42
C GLY A 304 -9.81 8.65 -19.66
N SER A 305 -10.47 8.04 -20.66
CA SER A 305 -10.88 8.73 -21.87
C SER A 305 -12.06 9.67 -21.58
N LYS A 306 -12.13 10.78 -22.32
CA LYS A 306 -13.26 11.73 -22.31
C LYS A 306 -14.21 11.53 -23.49
N THR A 307 -13.92 10.55 -24.34
CA THR A 307 -14.62 10.26 -25.59
C THR A 307 -14.81 8.75 -25.70
N PRO A 308 -15.96 8.24 -26.22
CA PRO A 308 -17.14 9.00 -26.66
C PRO A 308 -17.96 9.57 -25.50
N LEU A 309 -17.79 9.05 -24.29
CA LEU A 309 -18.50 9.48 -23.09
C LEU A 309 -17.54 10.14 -22.11
N TYR A 310 -17.91 11.31 -21.60
CA TYR A 310 -17.17 11.97 -20.53
C TYR A 310 -17.55 11.37 -19.17
N PRO A 311 -16.62 10.73 -18.44
CA PRO A 311 -16.92 10.04 -17.19
C PRO A 311 -16.96 10.97 -15.97
N GLY A 312 -16.82 12.28 -16.17
CA GLY A 312 -16.75 13.26 -15.08
C GLY A 312 -15.32 13.52 -14.60
N PRO A 313 -15.12 14.59 -13.81
CA PRO A 313 -13.79 15.07 -13.44
C PRO A 313 -13.01 14.16 -12.49
N GLN A 314 -13.65 13.15 -11.89
CA GLN A 314 -12.99 12.20 -10.96
C GLN A 314 -12.58 10.88 -11.63
N HIS A 315 -12.59 10.81 -12.97
CA HIS A 315 -12.29 9.58 -13.73
C HIS A 315 -11.43 9.81 -14.98
N CYS A 316 -10.86 11.01 -15.13
CA CYS A 316 -10.09 11.39 -16.32
C CYS A 316 -9.01 12.44 -16.04
N GLN A 317 -8.57 12.57 -14.79
CA GLN A 317 -7.47 13.49 -14.45
C GLN A 317 -6.13 12.89 -14.87
N ASP A 318 -5.18 13.77 -15.17
CA ASP A 318 -3.80 13.43 -15.47
C ASP A 318 -2.90 14.28 -14.58
N HIS A 319 -2.23 13.65 -13.63
CA HIS A 319 -1.31 14.30 -12.70
C HIS A 319 0.16 13.93 -12.98
N THR A 320 0.47 13.41 -14.17
CA THR A 320 1.82 12.93 -14.53
C THR A 320 2.91 13.94 -14.20
N GLU A 321 2.74 15.20 -14.61
CA GLU A 321 3.78 16.23 -14.42
C GLU A 321 3.98 16.63 -12.96
N ALA A 322 2.92 16.59 -12.15
CA ALA A 322 3.03 16.79 -10.71
C ALA A 322 3.84 15.65 -10.06
N TYR A 323 3.59 14.41 -10.46
CA TYR A 323 4.32 13.25 -9.95
C TYR A 323 5.79 13.24 -10.39
N LYS A 324 6.09 13.62 -11.64
CA LYS A 324 7.48 13.85 -12.09
C LYS A 324 8.21 14.89 -11.26
N SER A 325 7.50 15.90 -10.77
CA SER A 325 8.08 16.97 -9.96
C SER A 325 8.28 16.57 -8.49
N MET A 326 7.42 15.70 -7.95
CA MET A 326 7.49 15.25 -6.55
C MET A 326 8.44 14.07 -6.33
N LEU A 327 8.51 13.13 -7.29
CA LEU A 327 9.27 11.88 -7.16
C LEU A 327 10.72 12.07 -7.59
N THR A 328 11.66 11.57 -6.78
CA THR A 328 13.10 11.69 -7.05
C THR A 328 13.77 10.36 -7.36
N ASN A 329 13.20 9.24 -6.90
CA ASN A 329 13.75 7.90 -7.04
C ASN A 329 12.82 6.92 -7.76
N VAL A 330 11.53 7.24 -7.85
CA VAL A 330 10.57 6.54 -8.70
C VAL A 330 10.53 7.22 -10.07
N ASP A 331 10.86 6.48 -11.13
CA ASP A 331 10.76 7.00 -12.50
C ASP A 331 9.29 7.12 -12.92
N VAL A 332 8.90 8.20 -13.60
CA VAL A 332 7.52 8.41 -14.07
C VAL A 332 7.50 8.43 -15.60
N VAL A 333 6.78 7.48 -16.18
CA VAL A 333 6.72 7.27 -17.63
C VAL A 333 5.27 7.32 -18.10
N LYS A 334 4.96 8.29 -18.96
CA LYS A 334 3.66 8.39 -19.62
C LYS A 334 3.71 7.71 -20.99
N LEU A 335 2.73 6.86 -21.25
CA LEU A 335 2.64 6.04 -22.46
C LEU A 335 1.59 6.63 -23.40
N GLU A 336 2.03 7.10 -24.56
CA GLU A 336 1.17 7.76 -25.56
C GLU A 336 0.69 6.79 -26.66
N ASP A 337 1.57 5.89 -27.15
CA ASP A 337 1.23 4.88 -28.15
C ASP A 337 1.18 3.46 -27.54
N PRO A 338 0.25 2.58 -27.98
CA PRO A 338 0.23 1.20 -27.53
C PRO A 338 1.55 0.45 -27.72
N SER A 339 2.35 0.78 -28.74
CA SER A 339 3.65 0.13 -28.98
C SER A 339 4.73 0.47 -27.95
N ASP A 340 4.54 1.52 -27.15
CA ASP A 340 5.47 1.87 -26.07
C ASP A 340 5.23 1.03 -24.80
N ILE A 341 4.07 0.37 -24.69
CA ILE A 341 3.64 -0.34 -23.47
C ILE A 341 4.61 -1.45 -23.11
N PHE A 342 4.75 -2.47 -23.97
CA PHE A 342 5.62 -3.61 -23.69
C PHE A 342 7.08 -3.20 -23.41
N PRO A 343 7.73 -2.36 -24.26
CA PRO A 343 9.09 -1.89 -24.00
C PRO A 343 9.23 -1.11 -22.68
N ALA A 344 8.22 -0.35 -22.28
CA ALA A 344 8.26 0.41 -21.03
C ALA A 344 8.16 -0.50 -19.80
N TYR A 345 7.29 -1.51 -19.81
CA TYR A 345 7.23 -2.52 -18.75
C TYR A 345 8.49 -3.39 -18.68
N GLU A 346 9.05 -3.78 -19.83
CA GLU A 346 10.32 -4.53 -19.89
C GLU A 346 11.45 -3.71 -19.26
N ARG A 347 11.57 -2.43 -19.61
CA ARG A 347 12.53 -1.51 -19.03
C ARG A 347 12.29 -1.30 -17.53
N ALA A 348 11.02 -1.17 -17.14
CA ALA A 348 10.64 -1.05 -15.74
C ALA A 348 11.06 -2.29 -14.95
N LEU A 349 10.89 -3.53 -15.46
CA LEU A 349 11.36 -4.71 -14.74
C LEU A 349 12.90 -4.79 -14.64
N ARG A 350 13.61 -4.42 -15.71
CA ARG A 350 15.09 -4.49 -15.77
C ARG A 350 15.83 -3.37 -15.04
N SER A 351 15.18 -2.24 -14.80
CA SER A 351 15.75 -1.13 -14.03
C SER A 351 15.93 -1.53 -12.55
N ASP A 352 16.81 -0.87 -11.83
CA ASP A 352 16.91 -1.01 -10.36
C ASP A 352 15.85 -0.15 -9.64
N LYS A 353 15.30 0.87 -10.30
CA LYS A 353 14.36 1.84 -9.69
C LYS A 353 12.91 1.40 -9.77
N SER A 354 12.11 1.75 -8.78
CA SER A 354 10.65 1.73 -8.91
C SER A 354 10.17 2.61 -10.08
N THR A 355 9.04 2.28 -10.70
CA THR A 355 8.54 3.00 -11.88
C THR A 355 7.03 3.16 -11.86
N LEU A 356 6.53 4.38 -12.06
CA LEU A 356 5.13 4.70 -12.33
C LEU A 356 4.89 4.78 -13.84
N LEU A 357 4.12 3.82 -14.36
CA LEU A 357 3.67 3.75 -15.74
C LEU A 357 2.23 4.29 -15.83
N VAL A 358 2.09 5.37 -16.61
CA VAL A 358 0.82 6.06 -16.82
C VAL A 358 0.33 5.73 -18.22
N GLU A 359 -0.61 4.79 -18.30
CA GLU A 359 -1.31 4.43 -19.54
C GLU A 359 -2.37 5.48 -19.89
N LYS A 360 -2.80 5.48 -21.15
CA LYS A 360 -3.94 6.26 -21.61
C LYS A 360 -5.05 5.31 -22.03
N MET A 361 -6.28 5.60 -21.62
CA MET A 361 -7.45 4.93 -22.16
C MET A 361 -7.74 5.47 -23.56
N TYR A 362 -7.84 4.57 -24.53
CA TYR A 362 -8.19 4.90 -25.90
C TYR A 362 -9.72 5.03 -26.05
N PRO A 363 -10.22 5.98 -26.86
CA PRO A 363 -11.66 6.19 -27.10
C PRO A 363 -12.39 4.98 -27.68
#